data_AF-A0A928IWL6-F1
#
_entry.id   AF-A0A928IWL6-F1
#
_cell.length_a   1.000
_cell.length_b   1.000
_cell.length_c   1.000
_cell.angle_alpha   90.00
_cell.angle_beta   90.00
_cell.angle_gamma   90.00
#
_symmetry.space_group_name_H-M   'P 1'
#
loop_
_entity.id
_entity.type
_entity.pdbx_description
1 polymer ?
#
loop_
_entity_poly.entity_id
_entity_poly.type
_entity_poly.pdbx_seq_one_letter_code
_entity_poly.pdbx_strand_id
1 'polypeptide(L)'
;MAEKRDCYEILGISKSATDDEIKKAYRKMAKKYHPDTNPGNKEAEDKFKEVNEAYSILSDPDKKSNYDRFGYAGVDPSAGGGGFGGGFSGGFDMGDIFDMFGGMFGGGGGRTRANAPMRGDDVGVRITIDFNEAIFGCKKDVSFTRTEHCAECGGSGAAKGTSAQTCRKCGGRGMINVQKRTPFGMMQSTQACDECGGSGKIIQTPCKECRGNGQVRKSKTLEVNIPAGIDNGQRIALHGQGDCGINGGPSGDLIIQVAIRRHEFFVRDGFNLHLDLPITFAQAALGAKITIPTPDGSGELTIPEGTQSGTTFSVRGKGVPRVNGRGRGDLLVTVSVETPKGLSKKQKELLEEFDKSVNDKNHSKLKAFFDKLKK
;
A
#
# COMPACT_ATOMS: atom_id res chain seq x y z
N MET A 1 17.31 -0.82 47.30
CA MET A 1 16.40 -1.42 46.32
C MET A 1 15.01 -0.95 46.70
N ALA A 2 14.36 -0.09 45.90
CA ALA A 2 13.02 0.36 46.23
C ALA A 2 12.06 -0.83 46.06
N GLU A 3 11.42 -1.26 47.14
CA GLU A 3 10.41 -2.32 47.09
C GLU A 3 9.23 -1.82 46.24
N LYS A 4 8.95 -2.51 45.12
CA LYS A 4 7.78 -2.22 44.27
C LYS A 4 6.51 -2.41 45.10
N ARG A 5 5.60 -1.44 45.04
CA ARG A 5 4.31 -1.45 45.77
C ARG A 5 3.42 -2.58 45.26
N ASP A 6 2.61 -3.18 46.14
CA ASP A 6 1.72 -4.30 45.78
C ASP A 6 0.63 -3.84 44.77
N CYS A 7 0.36 -4.64 43.73
CA CYS A 7 -0.64 -4.35 42.70
C CYS A 7 -2.04 -4.08 43.28
N TYR A 8 -2.40 -4.78 44.36
CA TYR A 8 -3.69 -4.60 45.05
C TYR A 8 -3.73 -3.27 45.81
N GLU A 9 -2.61 -2.83 46.38
CA GLU A 9 -2.48 -1.53 47.04
C GLU A 9 -2.50 -0.36 46.05
N ILE A 10 -1.88 -0.53 44.89
CA ILE A 10 -1.88 0.46 43.80
C ILE A 10 -3.31 0.73 43.32
N LEU A 11 -4.11 -0.32 43.13
CA LEU A 11 -5.52 -0.20 42.76
C LEU A 11 -6.45 0.11 43.94
N GLY A 12 -5.98 -0.01 45.18
CA GLY A 12 -6.73 0.26 46.40
C GLY A 12 -7.84 -0.77 46.67
N ILE A 13 -7.58 -2.03 46.36
CA ILE A 13 -8.53 -3.15 46.44
C ILE A 13 -7.98 -4.30 47.30
N SER A 14 -8.86 -5.18 47.77
CA SER A 14 -8.44 -6.37 48.52
C SER A 14 -7.91 -7.48 47.60
N LYS A 15 -7.08 -8.39 48.14
CA LYS A 15 -6.58 -9.57 47.40
C LYS A 15 -7.69 -10.53 46.97
N SER A 16 -8.84 -10.49 47.66
CA SER A 16 -10.05 -11.24 47.32
C SER A 16 -10.96 -10.52 46.33
N ALA A 17 -10.53 -9.41 45.71
CA ALA A 17 -11.36 -8.65 44.79
C ALA A 17 -11.70 -9.46 43.52
N THR A 18 -12.96 -9.33 43.11
CA THR A 18 -13.50 -9.90 41.88
C THR A 18 -13.01 -9.13 40.65
N ASP A 19 -13.06 -9.75 39.47
CA ASP A 19 -12.59 -9.14 38.22
C ASP A 19 -13.33 -7.84 37.88
N ASP A 20 -14.61 -7.74 38.27
CA ASP A 20 -15.42 -6.54 38.10
C ASP A 20 -15.01 -5.41 39.05
N GLU A 21 -14.58 -5.74 40.28
CA GLU A 21 -14.03 -4.77 41.24
C GLU A 21 -12.67 -4.25 40.77
N ILE A 22 -11.82 -5.13 40.22
CA ILE A 22 -10.52 -4.76 39.62
C ILE A 22 -10.73 -3.78 38.46
N LYS A 23 -11.66 -4.07 37.55
CA LYS A 23 -11.99 -3.19 36.42
C LYS A 23 -12.56 -1.84 36.87
N LYS A 24 -13.43 -1.82 37.88
CA LYS A 24 -13.99 -0.57 38.43
C LYS A 24 -12.92 0.28 39.12
N ALA A 25 -12.03 -0.34 39.90
CA ALA A 25 -10.93 0.33 40.57
C ALA A 25 -9.94 0.94 39.57
N TYR A 26 -9.56 0.18 38.53
CA TYR A 26 -8.71 0.68 37.44
C TYR A 26 -9.31 1.90 36.76
N ARG A 27 -10.58 1.86 36.35
CA ARG A 27 -11.24 3.01 35.70
C ARG A 27 -11.25 4.26 36.59
N LYS A 28 -11.45 4.07 37.90
CA LYS A 28 -11.44 5.16 38.88
C LYS A 28 -10.06 5.80 39.01
N MET A 29 -9.00 4.99 39.09
CA MET A 29 -7.62 5.47 39.22
C MET A 29 -7.08 6.03 37.90
N ALA A 30 -7.37 5.38 36.76
CA ALA A 30 -6.98 5.84 35.43
C ALA A 30 -7.60 7.21 35.10
N LYS A 31 -8.86 7.46 35.49
CA LYS A 31 -9.48 8.79 35.35
C LYS A 31 -8.86 9.84 36.28
N LYS A 32 -8.47 9.42 37.49
CA LYS A 32 -7.87 10.30 38.51
C LYS A 32 -6.46 10.76 38.11
N TYR A 33 -5.67 9.89 37.49
CA TYR A 33 -4.29 10.15 37.09
C TYR A 33 -4.10 10.31 35.57
N HIS A 34 -5.18 10.53 34.81
CA HIS A 34 -5.11 10.66 33.36
C HIS A 34 -4.24 11.88 32.99
N PRO A 35 -3.38 11.77 31.95
CA PRO A 35 -2.56 12.90 31.48
C PRO A 35 -3.37 14.14 31.13
N ASP A 36 -4.54 13.97 30.50
CA ASP A 36 -5.42 15.08 30.12
C ASP A 36 -6.04 15.82 31.32
N THR A 37 -6.28 15.13 32.45
CA THR A 37 -6.82 15.75 33.67
C THR A 37 -5.73 16.27 34.59
N ASN A 38 -4.47 15.89 34.37
CA ASN A 38 -3.30 16.30 35.16
C ASN A 38 -2.10 16.68 34.26
N PRO A 39 -2.23 17.66 33.35
CA PRO A 39 -1.17 18.01 32.42
C PRO A 39 0.07 18.52 33.16
N GLY A 40 1.24 17.95 32.87
CA GLY A 40 2.54 18.38 33.40
C GLY A 40 2.86 17.91 34.83
N ASN A 41 2.01 17.10 35.46
CA ASN A 41 2.27 16.56 36.79
C ASN A 41 3.00 15.21 36.73
N LYS A 42 4.31 15.21 36.99
CA LYS A 42 5.15 14.00 36.98
C LYS A 42 4.69 12.92 37.96
N GLU A 43 4.18 13.30 39.14
CA GLU A 43 3.69 12.32 40.11
C GLU A 43 2.40 11.63 39.66
N ALA A 44 1.55 12.33 38.89
CA ALA A 44 0.36 11.73 38.31
C ALA A 44 0.73 10.76 37.18
N GLU A 45 1.73 11.10 36.38
CA GLU A 45 2.26 10.23 35.32
C GLU A 45 2.86 8.94 35.88
N ASP A 46 3.66 9.01 36.95
CA ASP A 46 4.25 7.84 37.60
C ASP A 46 3.17 6.94 38.22
N LYS A 47 2.19 7.52 38.91
CA LYS A 47 1.03 6.78 39.45
C LYS A 47 0.16 6.18 38.35
N PHE A 48 0.05 6.83 37.19
CA PHE A 48 -0.68 6.30 36.05
C PHE A 48 0.03 5.08 35.44
N LYS A 49 1.37 5.12 35.35
CA LYS A 49 2.19 3.96 34.93
C LYS A 49 2.03 2.79 35.90
N GLU A 50 2.11 3.03 37.21
CA GLU A 50 1.89 1.99 38.24
C GLU A 50 0.50 1.36 38.14
N VAL A 51 -0.55 2.17 37.96
CA VAL A 51 -1.94 1.71 37.83
C VAL A 51 -2.15 0.85 36.59
N ASN A 52 -1.50 1.20 35.47
CA ASN A 52 -1.56 0.41 34.24
C ASN A 52 -0.81 -0.92 34.39
N GLU A 53 0.37 -0.93 35.01
CA GLU A 53 1.14 -2.16 35.30
C GLU A 53 0.32 -3.10 36.20
N ALA A 54 -0.23 -2.59 37.30
CA ALA A 54 -1.05 -3.35 38.24
C ALA A 54 -2.30 -3.96 37.57
N TYR A 55 -3.00 -3.19 36.72
CA TYR A 55 -4.15 -3.71 35.99
C TYR A 55 -3.75 -4.77 34.94
N SER A 56 -2.61 -4.60 34.26
CA SER A 56 -2.13 -5.58 33.27
C SER A 56 -1.81 -6.96 33.88
N ILE A 57 -1.44 -6.98 35.16
CA ILE A 57 -1.18 -8.20 35.93
C ILE A 57 -2.48 -8.77 36.50
N LEU A 58 -3.31 -7.95 37.14
CA LEU A 58 -4.51 -8.41 37.85
C LEU A 58 -5.72 -8.66 36.94
N SER A 59 -5.74 -8.15 35.71
CA SER A 59 -6.84 -8.36 34.76
C SER A 59 -6.78 -9.70 34.01
N ASP A 60 -5.61 -10.35 34.00
CA ASP A 60 -5.39 -11.65 33.36
C ASP A 60 -5.35 -12.75 34.44
N PRO A 61 -6.23 -13.78 34.36
CA PRO A 61 -6.30 -14.83 35.37
C PRO A 61 -4.97 -15.59 35.59
N ASP A 62 -4.20 -15.82 34.54
CA ASP A 62 -2.95 -16.57 34.60
C ASP A 62 -1.84 -15.71 35.22
N LYS A 63 -1.76 -14.42 34.84
CA LYS A 63 -0.80 -13.47 35.44
C LYS A 63 -1.14 -13.15 36.89
N LYS A 64 -2.42 -13.00 37.22
CA LYS A 64 -2.90 -12.81 38.60
C LYS A 64 -2.51 -14.01 39.47
N SER A 65 -2.78 -15.24 39.00
CA SER A 65 -2.39 -16.47 39.69
C SER A 65 -0.87 -16.57 39.92
N ASN A 66 -0.06 -16.22 38.92
CA ASN A 66 1.40 -16.21 39.06
C ASN A 66 1.91 -15.12 40.00
N TYR A 67 1.30 -13.93 39.94
CA TYR A 67 1.59 -12.82 40.86
C TYR A 67 1.22 -13.16 42.30
N ASP A 68 0.06 -13.78 42.52
CA ASP A 68 -0.39 -14.19 43.86
C ASP A 68 0.53 -15.27 44.47
N ARG A 69 1.16 -16.10 43.64
CA ARG A 69 2.07 -17.19 44.07
C ARG A 69 3.52 -16.76 44.24
N PHE A 70 4.02 -15.88 43.37
CA PHE A 70 5.45 -15.58 43.25
C PHE A 70 5.76 -14.07 43.31
N GLY A 71 4.76 -13.23 43.55
CA GLY A 71 4.90 -11.77 43.51
C GLY A 71 5.30 -11.28 42.12
N TYR A 72 5.97 -10.13 42.07
CA TYR A 72 6.46 -9.56 40.80
C TYR A 72 7.41 -10.49 40.03
N ALA A 73 8.11 -11.42 40.68
CA ALA A 73 9.00 -12.38 40.00
C ALA A 73 8.25 -13.39 39.13
N GLY A 74 6.97 -13.67 39.41
CA GLY A 74 6.13 -14.56 38.59
C GLY A 74 5.56 -13.92 37.32
N VAL A 75 5.72 -12.60 37.18
CA VAL A 75 5.19 -11.81 36.07
C VAL A 75 6.26 -10.90 35.45
N ASP A 76 7.49 -10.97 35.93
CA ASP A 76 8.65 -10.25 35.40
C ASP A 76 9.09 -10.89 34.07
N PRO A 77 9.02 -10.15 32.95
CA PRO A 77 9.48 -10.65 31.64
C PRO A 77 10.95 -11.05 31.61
N SER A 78 11.75 -10.62 32.58
CA SER A 78 13.19 -10.91 32.68
C SER A 78 13.52 -12.19 33.45
N ALA A 79 12.58 -12.77 34.21
CA ALA A 79 12.86 -13.85 35.16
C ALA A 79 12.39 -15.26 34.73
N GLY A 80 11.71 -15.43 33.59
CA GLY A 80 11.18 -16.73 33.20
C GLY A 80 11.01 -16.90 31.69
N GLY A 81 11.76 -17.83 31.11
CA GLY A 81 11.63 -18.20 29.71
C GLY A 81 10.30 -18.90 29.42
N GLY A 82 9.53 -18.33 28.49
CA GLY A 82 8.43 -19.00 27.80
C GLY A 82 7.04 -18.49 28.19
N GLY A 83 6.27 -18.03 27.20
CA GLY A 83 4.82 -17.86 27.35
C GLY A 83 4.23 -16.63 26.69
N PHE A 84 3.95 -16.77 25.40
CA PHE A 84 2.94 -16.10 24.58
C PHE A 84 1.84 -15.28 25.31
N GLY A 85 1.60 -14.04 24.86
CA GLY A 85 0.41 -13.26 25.22
C GLY A 85 0.50 -11.80 24.77
N GLY A 86 -0.04 -11.49 23.59
CA GLY A 86 0.00 -10.16 22.97
C GLY A 86 -1.06 -9.17 23.47
N GLY A 87 -0.98 -7.94 22.94
CA GLY A 87 -1.92 -6.83 23.16
C GLY A 87 -1.43 -5.87 24.27
N PHE A 88 -1.48 -4.55 24.14
CA PHE A 88 -2.28 -3.71 23.25
C PHE A 88 -1.68 -2.31 23.20
N SER A 89 -1.65 -1.74 21.98
CA SER A 89 -1.85 -0.34 21.62
C SER A 89 -1.57 0.77 22.65
N GLY A 90 -0.61 1.64 22.31
CA GLY A 90 -0.79 3.06 22.55
C GLY A 90 0.48 3.86 22.81
N GLY A 91 1.11 4.38 21.73
CA GLY A 91 1.57 5.77 21.77
C GLY A 91 3.07 6.08 21.75
N PHE A 92 3.96 5.13 21.45
CA PHE A 92 5.34 5.44 21.06
C PHE A 92 5.68 4.77 19.72
N ASP A 93 6.31 5.53 18.83
CA ASP A 93 6.68 5.20 17.45
C ASP A 93 7.34 3.81 17.33
N MET A 94 6.50 2.82 17.02
CA MET A 94 6.83 1.41 16.78
C MET A 94 7.09 1.15 15.27
N GLY A 95 7.53 2.17 14.53
CA GLY A 95 8.00 2.02 13.15
C GLY A 95 9.49 1.67 13.12
N ASP A 96 10.32 2.56 13.66
CA ASP A 96 11.78 2.45 13.55
C ASP A 96 12.44 1.50 14.57
N ILE A 97 11.80 1.24 15.72
CA ILE A 97 12.27 0.21 16.66
C ILE A 97 11.83 -1.19 16.21
N PHE A 98 10.73 -1.30 15.46
CA PHE A 98 10.26 -2.60 14.96
C PHE A 98 10.98 -3.01 13.66
N ASP A 99 11.43 -2.07 12.82
CA ASP A 99 12.31 -2.40 11.68
C ASP A 99 13.77 -2.62 12.11
N MET A 100 14.27 -1.95 13.15
CA MET A 100 15.64 -2.14 13.65
C MET A 100 15.79 -3.32 14.63
N PHE A 101 14.72 -3.72 15.33
CA PHE A 101 14.74 -4.83 16.31
C PHE A 101 13.86 -6.04 15.91
N GLY A 102 13.01 -5.89 14.88
CA GLY A 102 12.18 -6.98 14.32
C GLY A 102 12.95 -7.95 13.42
N GLY A 103 14.21 -7.65 13.09
CA GLY A 103 15.13 -8.61 12.48
C GLY A 103 15.75 -9.60 13.46
N MET A 104 15.68 -9.35 14.79
CA MET A 104 16.42 -10.12 15.80
C MET A 104 15.54 -10.70 16.92
N PHE A 105 14.36 -10.11 17.21
CA PHE A 105 13.47 -10.56 18.30
C PHE A 105 12.16 -11.20 17.83
N GLY A 106 12.14 -11.69 16.57
CA GLY A 106 11.11 -12.58 16.02
C GLY A 106 11.43 -14.06 16.22
N GLY A 107 11.96 -14.44 17.38
CA GLY A 107 12.26 -15.82 17.75
C GLY A 107 11.02 -16.63 18.18
N GLY A 108 9.85 -16.29 17.65
CA GLY A 108 8.68 -17.14 17.72
C GLY A 108 8.92 -18.30 16.76
N GLY A 109 9.51 -19.38 17.25
CA GLY A 109 9.63 -20.66 16.56
C GLY A 109 8.25 -21.27 16.31
N GLY A 110 7.45 -20.63 15.46
CA GLY A 110 6.53 -21.36 14.62
C GLY A 110 7.38 -22.41 13.95
N ARG A 111 7.18 -23.68 14.29
CA ARG A 111 7.75 -24.78 13.54
C ARG A 111 7.27 -24.59 12.11
N THR A 112 8.07 -23.91 11.28
CA THR A 112 7.90 -23.89 9.84
C THR A 112 8.07 -25.35 9.47
N ARG A 113 6.95 -26.08 9.41
CA ARG A 113 6.97 -27.40 8.82
C ARG A 113 7.52 -27.13 7.43
N ALA A 114 8.71 -27.63 7.13
CA ALA A 114 9.34 -27.43 5.81
C ALA A 114 8.40 -27.87 4.67
N ASN A 115 7.43 -28.74 4.99
CA ASN A 115 6.36 -29.22 4.12
C ASN A 115 4.98 -28.60 4.37
N ALA A 116 4.87 -27.42 4.98
CA ALA A 116 3.58 -26.71 5.07
C ALA A 116 3.10 -26.25 3.69
N PRO A 117 1.78 -26.16 3.45
CA PRO A 117 1.24 -25.46 2.29
C PRO A 117 1.72 -24.00 2.30
N MET A 118 2.38 -23.55 1.23
CA MET A 118 2.85 -22.18 1.06
C MET A 118 2.18 -21.58 -0.17
N ARG A 119 1.67 -20.35 -0.03
CA ARG A 119 1.09 -19.61 -1.15
C ARG A 119 2.17 -19.32 -2.18
N GLY A 120 1.82 -19.38 -3.47
CA GLY A 120 2.72 -19.02 -4.56
C GLY A 120 2.96 -17.51 -4.64
N ASP A 121 4.02 -17.11 -5.32
CA ASP A 121 4.39 -15.70 -5.45
C ASP A 121 3.44 -14.93 -6.37
N ASP A 122 3.27 -13.64 -6.08
CA ASP A 122 2.52 -12.74 -6.93
C ASP A 122 3.35 -12.38 -8.18
N VAL A 123 2.71 -12.35 -9.35
CA VAL A 123 3.35 -11.99 -10.62
C VAL A 123 3.01 -10.55 -10.94
N GLY A 124 4.03 -9.69 -11.08
CA GLY A 124 3.87 -8.29 -11.45
C GLY A 124 4.05 -8.06 -12.96
N VAL A 125 3.10 -7.41 -13.61
CA VAL A 125 3.20 -7.03 -15.03
C VAL A 125 2.88 -5.56 -15.18
N ARG A 126 3.66 -4.84 -15.98
CA ARG A 126 3.35 -3.46 -16.36
C ARG A 126 2.77 -3.42 -17.77
N ILE A 127 1.60 -2.80 -17.91
CA ILE A 127 0.99 -2.56 -19.22
C ILE A 127 0.95 -1.07 -19.49
N THR A 128 1.21 -0.69 -20.75
CA THR A 128 1.10 0.69 -21.19
C THR A 128 -0.17 0.84 -22.04
N ILE A 129 -1.04 1.77 -21.64
CA ILE A 129 -2.27 2.09 -22.36
C ILE A 129 -2.25 3.53 -22.85
N ASP A 130 -3.03 3.79 -23.89
CA ASP A 130 -3.24 5.13 -24.40
C ASP A 130 -4.18 5.93 -23.51
N PHE A 131 -4.07 7.26 -23.58
CA PHE A 131 -4.87 8.16 -22.78
C PHE A 131 -6.38 7.97 -23.02
N ASN A 132 -6.78 7.78 -24.27
CA ASN A 132 -8.18 7.53 -24.62
C ASN A 132 -8.67 6.18 -24.07
N GLU A 133 -7.83 5.13 -24.14
CA GLU A 133 -8.15 3.82 -23.56
C GLU A 133 -8.34 3.91 -22.04
N ALA A 134 -7.55 4.74 -21.36
CA ALA A 134 -7.69 4.95 -19.93
C ALA A 134 -9.02 5.64 -19.56
N ILE A 135 -9.52 6.54 -20.43
CA ILE A 135 -10.77 7.27 -20.20
C ILE A 135 -11.99 6.38 -20.47
N PHE A 136 -12.01 5.65 -21.58
CA PHE A 136 -13.17 4.85 -21.99
C PHE A 136 -13.20 3.45 -21.39
N GLY A 137 -12.06 2.96 -20.91
CA GLY A 137 -11.87 1.56 -20.57
C GLY A 137 -11.62 0.73 -21.83
N CYS A 138 -10.88 -0.36 -21.68
CA CYS A 138 -10.61 -1.27 -22.79
C CYS A 138 -10.36 -2.69 -22.28
N LYS A 139 -10.50 -3.65 -23.18
CA LYS A 139 -10.06 -5.03 -22.97
C LYS A 139 -8.68 -5.17 -23.60
N LYS A 140 -7.70 -5.65 -22.85
CA LYS A 140 -6.36 -5.94 -23.36
C LYS A 140 -5.92 -7.35 -23.00
N ASP A 141 -5.30 -7.99 -23.98
CA ASP A 141 -4.61 -9.26 -23.78
C ASP A 141 -3.24 -9.00 -23.15
N VAL A 142 -3.05 -9.53 -21.95
CA VAL A 142 -1.80 -9.43 -21.20
C VAL A 142 -1.12 -10.78 -21.24
N SER A 143 0.05 -10.82 -21.87
CA SER A 143 0.93 -11.98 -21.85
C SER A 143 1.89 -11.88 -20.66
N PHE A 144 1.99 -12.96 -19.90
CA PHE A 144 2.88 -13.04 -18.75
C PHE A 144 3.36 -14.47 -18.54
N THR A 145 4.51 -14.61 -17.89
CA THR A 145 5.06 -15.91 -17.53
C THR A 145 4.77 -16.18 -16.07
N ARG A 146 4.24 -17.37 -15.79
CA ARG A 146 4.02 -17.83 -14.42
C ARG A 146 4.49 -19.27 -14.25
N THR A 147 4.71 -19.63 -13.01
CA THR A 147 5.03 -20.98 -12.58
C THR A 147 3.71 -21.72 -12.36
N GLU A 148 3.47 -22.80 -13.12
CA GLU A 148 2.30 -23.66 -12.98
C GLU A 148 2.70 -25.04 -12.49
N HIS A 149 1.76 -25.78 -11.90
CA HIS A 149 1.97 -27.20 -11.65
C HIS A 149 2.21 -27.93 -12.97
N CYS A 150 3.21 -28.80 -12.97
CA CYS A 150 3.49 -29.63 -14.12
C CYS A 150 2.27 -30.49 -14.45
N ALA A 151 1.73 -30.31 -15.66
CA ALA A 151 0.53 -31.01 -16.11
C ALA A 151 0.77 -32.52 -16.24
N GLU A 152 2.01 -32.94 -16.51
CA GLU A 152 2.35 -34.36 -16.59
C GLU A 152 2.32 -35.07 -15.23
N CYS A 153 2.83 -34.47 -14.17
CA CYS A 153 2.94 -35.11 -12.85
C CYS A 153 1.95 -34.60 -11.80
N GLY A 154 1.13 -33.59 -12.14
CA GLY A 154 0.17 -32.97 -11.22
C GLY A 154 0.82 -32.33 -10.00
N GLY A 155 2.08 -31.90 -10.10
CA GLY A 155 2.83 -31.35 -8.95
C GLY A 155 3.59 -32.36 -8.11
N SER A 156 3.49 -33.66 -8.39
CA SER A 156 4.17 -34.71 -7.60
C SER A 156 5.67 -34.82 -7.87
N GLY A 157 6.16 -34.30 -9.00
CA GLY A 157 7.55 -34.41 -9.45
C GLY A 157 7.92 -35.81 -9.99
N ALA A 158 7.07 -36.82 -9.81
CA ALA A 158 7.29 -38.19 -10.29
C ALA A 158 6.72 -38.39 -11.71
N ALA A 159 7.30 -39.32 -12.48
CA ALA A 159 6.80 -39.67 -13.80
C ALA A 159 5.37 -40.28 -13.72
N LYS A 160 4.57 -40.12 -14.78
CA LYS A 160 3.21 -40.68 -14.86
C LYS A 160 3.22 -42.19 -14.54
N GLY A 161 2.35 -42.62 -13.62
CA GLY A 161 2.26 -44.01 -13.18
C GLY A 161 3.25 -44.41 -12.08
N THR A 162 4.18 -43.54 -11.71
CA THR A 162 5.05 -43.71 -10.53
C THR A 162 4.64 -42.75 -9.41
N SER A 163 4.81 -43.17 -8.16
CA SER A 163 4.49 -42.35 -6.99
C SER A 163 5.75 -41.98 -6.22
N ALA A 164 5.75 -40.78 -5.65
CA ALA A 164 6.80 -40.36 -4.74
C ALA A 164 6.68 -41.16 -3.43
N GLN A 165 7.74 -41.90 -3.07
CA GLN A 165 7.75 -42.70 -1.85
C GLN A 165 8.11 -41.83 -0.65
N THR A 166 7.49 -42.08 0.50
CA THR A 166 7.85 -41.39 1.74
C THR A 166 9.29 -41.74 2.12
N CYS A 167 10.12 -40.73 2.37
CA CYS A 167 11.50 -40.96 2.80
C CYS A 167 11.52 -41.72 4.13
N ARG A 168 12.18 -42.87 4.17
CA ARG A 168 12.24 -43.73 5.35
C ARG A 168 13.09 -43.11 6.47
N LYS A 169 14.15 -42.38 6.12
CA LYS A 169 15.06 -41.76 7.09
C LYS A 169 14.43 -40.62 7.89
N CYS A 170 13.56 -39.82 7.28
CA CYS A 170 12.84 -38.74 7.98
C CYS A 170 11.34 -39.03 8.24
N GLY A 171 10.83 -40.18 7.80
CA GLY A 171 9.42 -40.53 7.93
C GLY A 171 8.46 -39.53 7.28
N GLY A 172 8.87 -38.89 6.18
CA GLY A 172 8.07 -37.87 5.49
C GLY A 172 8.20 -36.45 6.03
N ARG A 173 8.98 -36.24 7.09
CA ARG A 173 9.09 -34.93 7.76
C ARG A 173 10.05 -33.96 7.07
N GLY A 174 10.89 -34.43 6.16
CA GLY A 174 11.88 -33.62 5.45
C GLY A 174 13.08 -33.19 6.31
N MET A 175 12.99 -33.29 7.62
CA MET A 175 14.02 -32.88 8.58
C MET A 175 14.38 -34.04 9.51
N ILE A 176 15.65 -34.09 9.91
CA ILE A 176 16.19 -35.04 10.90
C ILE A 176 16.86 -34.28 12.05
N ASN A 177 16.78 -34.82 13.25
CA ASN A 177 17.45 -34.26 14.42
C ASN A 177 18.86 -34.84 14.50
N VAL A 178 19.88 -34.00 14.38
CA VAL A 178 21.28 -34.38 14.51
C VAL A 178 21.78 -33.93 15.87
N GLN A 179 22.18 -34.88 16.71
CA GLN A 179 22.80 -34.59 17.99
C GLN A 179 24.32 -34.54 17.79
N LYS A 180 24.93 -33.38 18.01
CA LYS A 180 26.38 -33.21 17.99
C LYS A 180 26.87 -33.00 19.41
N ARG A 181 27.85 -33.79 19.82
CA ARG A 181 28.53 -33.63 21.11
C ARG A 181 29.50 -32.46 21.00
N THR A 182 29.27 -31.40 21.76
CA THR A 182 30.15 -30.24 21.88
C THR A 182 30.87 -30.27 23.24
N PRO A 183 31.96 -29.51 23.42
CA PRO A 183 32.64 -29.42 24.71
C PRO A 183 31.73 -28.94 25.87
N PHE A 184 30.60 -28.30 25.55
CA PHE A 184 29.62 -27.76 26.50
C PHE A 184 28.38 -28.65 26.69
N GLY A 185 28.31 -29.84 26.08
CA GLY A 185 27.19 -30.77 26.23
C GLY A 185 26.71 -31.40 24.91
N MET A 186 25.49 -31.95 24.91
CA MET A 186 24.85 -32.44 23.69
C MET A 186 24.02 -31.33 23.07
N MET A 187 24.44 -30.84 21.89
CA MET A 187 23.66 -29.87 21.11
C MET A 187 22.82 -30.62 20.08
N GLN A 188 21.50 -30.51 20.17
CA GLN A 188 20.59 -31.07 19.17
C GLN A 188 20.23 -29.97 18.17
N SER A 189 20.54 -30.18 16.89
CA SER A 189 20.14 -29.29 15.81
C SER A 189 19.27 -30.03 14.80
N THR A 190 18.29 -29.34 14.25
CA THR A 190 17.44 -29.87 13.17
C THR A 190 18.12 -29.56 11.84
N GLN A 191 18.35 -30.58 11.02
CA GLN A 191 18.92 -30.43 9.68
C GLN A 191 17.97 -31.01 8.62
N ALA A 192 18.05 -30.51 7.38
CA ALA A 192 17.35 -31.12 6.26
C ALA A 192 17.82 -32.58 6.11
N CYS A 193 16.89 -33.48 5.84
CA CYS A 193 17.20 -34.88 5.58
C CYS A 193 18.08 -34.96 4.33
N ASP A 194 19.25 -35.56 4.48
CA ASP A 194 20.23 -35.78 3.41
C ASP A 194 19.69 -36.70 2.29
N GLU A 195 18.80 -37.64 2.61
CA GLU A 195 18.24 -38.59 1.64
C GLU A 195 17.16 -37.96 0.73
N CYS A 196 16.37 -37.00 1.24
CA CYS A 196 15.26 -36.38 0.47
C CYS A 196 15.41 -34.87 0.25
N GLY A 197 16.53 -34.28 0.69
CA GLY A 197 16.84 -32.86 0.52
C GLY A 197 15.84 -31.90 1.14
N GLY A 198 15.04 -32.34 2.13
CA GLY A 198 14.00 -31.51 2.73
C GLY A 198 12.57 -31.80 2.27
N SER A 199 12.38 -32.47 1.13
CA SER A 199 11.05 -32.69 0.54
C SER A 199 10.19 -33.72 1.28
N GLY A 200 10.80 -34.57 2.12
CA GLY A 200 10.13 -35.68 2.80
C GLY A 200 9.76 -36.85 1.87
N LYS A 201 9.99 -36.73 0.56
CA LYS A 201 9.65 -37.74 -0.44
C LYS A 201 10.87 -38.07 -1.29
N ILE A 202 10.97 -39.32 -1.74
CA ILE A 202 12.00 -39.79 -2.65
C ILE A 202 11.31 -40.10 -3.97
N ILE A 203 11.76 -39.42 -5.02
CA ILE A 203 11.28 -39.62 -6.38
C ILE A 203 12.31 -40.50 -7.08
N GLN A 204 11.98 -41.78 -7.29
CA GLN A 204 12.87 -42.72 -8.00
C GLN A 204 12.95 -42.38 -9.49
N THR A 205 11.81 -42.02 -10.09
CA THR A 205 11.72 -41.66 -11.51
C THR A 205 11.21 -40.23 -11.64
N PRO A 206 12.10 -39.24 -11.83
CA PRO A 206 11.68 -37.85 -11.97
C PRO A 206 10.88 -37.65 -13.26
N CYS A 207 9.89 -36.76 -13.20
CA CYS A 207 9.13 -36.35 -14.37
C CYS A 207 10.06 -35.66 -15.39
N LYS A 208 9.88 -35.96 -16.68
CA LYS A 208 10.72 -35.43 -17.76
C LYS A 208 10.46 -33.94 -18.03
N GLU A 209 9.21 -33.48 -17.92
CA GLU A 209 8.82 -32.08 -18.16
C GLU A 209 9.37 -31.15 -17.05
N CYS A 210 9.22 -31.52 -15.77
CA CYS A 210 9.62 -30.67 -14.64
C CYS A 210 10.94 -31.07 -13.96
N ARG A 211 11.59 -32.15 -14.44
CA ARG A 211 12.85 -32.70 -13.89
C ARG A 211 12.82 -32.92 -12.37
N GLY A 212 11.69 -33.35 -11.83
CA GLY A 212 11.51 -33.60 -10.39
C GLY A 212 10.98 -32.42 -9.56
N ASN A 213 10.92 -31.20 -10.10
CA ASN A 213 10.49 -30.02 -9.32
C ASN A 213 8.98 -29.92 -9.08
N GLY A 214 8.15 -30.64 -9.85
CA GLY A 214 6.69 -30.56 -9.78
C GLY A 214 6.08 -29.29 -10.39
N GLN A 215 6.91 -28.33 -10.80
CA GLN A 215 6.48 -27.03 -11.35
C GLN A 215 7.20 -26.73 -12.67
N VAL A 216 6.54 -25.98 -13.54
CA VAL A 216 7.05 -25.57 -14.86
C VAL A 216 6.67 -24.12 -15.14
N ARG A 217 7.59 -23.36 -15.75
CA ARG A 217 7.30 -21.99 -16.20
C ARG A 217 6.59 -22.04 -17.54
N LYS A 218 5.41 -21.42 -17.63
CA LYS A 218 4.62 -21.32 -18.85
C LYS A 218 4.20 -19.87 -19.09
N SER A 219 4.22 -19.45 -20.35
CA SER A 219 3.66 -18.18 -20.77
C SER A 219 2.17 -18.34 -21.01
N LYS A 220 1.37 -17.45 -20.44
CA LYS A 220 -0.08 -17.43 -20.55
C LYS A 220 -0.52 -16.05 -21.01
N THR A 221 -1.55 -16.00 -21.83
CA THR A 221 -2.22 -14.78 -22.22
C THR A 221 -3.61 -14.76 -21.59
N LEU A 222 -3.96 -13.65 -20.94
CA LEU A 222 -5.27 -13.43 -20.35
C LEU A 222 -5.85 -12.12 -20.87
N GLU A 223 -7.12 -12.14 -21.27
CA GLU A 223 -7.89 -10.93 -21.53
C GLU A 223 -8.24 -10.27 -20.19
N VAL A 224 -7.81 -9.02 -20.00
CA VAL A 224 -8.08 -8.24 -18.80
C VAL A 224 -8.93 -7.03 -19.15
N ASN A 225 -10.02 -6.85 -18.41
CA ASN A 225 -10.88 -5.69 -18.55
C ASN A 225 -10.33 -4.54 -17.69
N ILE A 226 -9.90 -3.47 -18.35
CA ILE A 226 -9.38 -2.27 -17.71
C ILE A 226 -10.54 -1.28 -17.55
N PRO A 227 -10.90 -0.92 -16.30
CA PRO A 227 -12.05 -0.05 -16.06
C PRO A 227 -11.83 1.36 -16.60
N ALA A 228 -12.91 1.98 -17.04
CA ALA A 228 -12.92 3.38 -17.45
C ALA A 228 -12.51 4.30 -16.29
N GLY A 229 -11.65 5.26 -16.58
CA GLY A 229 -11.15 6.25 -15.63
C GLY A 229 -9.96 5.79 -14.79
N ILE A 230 -9.35 4.64 -15.10
CA ILE A 230 -8.18 4.13 -14.40
C ILE A 230 -7.05 5.16 -14.39
N ASP A 231 -6.38 5.33 -13.25
CA ASP A 231 -5.29 6.30 -13.12
C ASP A 231 -3.90 5.68 -13.38
N ASN A 232 -2.94 6.54 -13.68
CA ASN A 232 -1.56 6.13 -13.91
C ASN A 232 -0.95 5.57 -12.62
N GLY A 233 -0.36 4.38 -12.70
CA GLY A 233 0.22 3.67 -11.57
C GLY A 233 -0.78 2.83 -10.77
N GLN A 234 -2.07 2.88 -11.10
CA GLN A 234 -3.08 2.05 -10.46
C GLN A 234 -2.82 0.56 -10.75
N ARG A 235 -3.09 -0.29 -9.75
CA ARG A 235 -2.85 -1.73 -9.80
C ARG A 235 -4.18 -2.49 -9.87
N ILE A 236 -4.31 -3.39 -10.83
CA ILE A 236 -5.42 -4.35 -10.96
C ILE A 236 -4.89 -5.71 -10.50
N ALA A 237 -5.53 -6.31 -9.50
CA ALA A 237 -5.17 -7.64 -9.02
C ALA A 237 -6.14 -8.69 -9.57
N LEU A 238 -5.60 -9.74 -10.18
CA LEU A 238 -6.35 -10.91 -10.62
C LEU A 238 -5.97 -12.10 -9.74
N HIS A 239 -6.92 -12.50 -8.89
CA HIS A 239 -6.69 -13.52 -7.86
C HIS A 239 -6.39 -14.90 -8.46
N GLY A 240 -5.41 -15.59 -7.88
CA GLY A 240 -5.03 -16.95 -8.25
C GLY A 240 -4.41 -17.08 -9.64
N GLN A 241 -4.08 -15.96 -10.30
CA GLN A 241 -3.43 -15.97 -11.60
C GLN A 241 -1.90 -15.84 -11.55
N GLY A 242 -1.31 -15.69 -10.36
CA GLY A 242 0.14 -15.68 -10.15
C GLY A 242 0.77 -17.07 -10.16
N ASP A 243 1.89 -17.23 -9.48
CA ASP A 243 2.62 -18.50 -9.43
C ASP A 243 1.90 -19.53 -8.57
N CYS A 244 2.03 -20.82 -8.90
CA CYS A 244 1.41 -21.90 -8.14
C CYS A 244 2.05 -22.06 -6.76
N GLY A 245 1.23 -22.40 -5.77
CA GLY A 245 1.69 -22.66 -4.42
C GLY A 245 2.53 -23.94 -4.29
N ILE A 246 3.21 -24.05 -3.16
CA ILE A 246 4.05 -25.20 -2.79
C ILE A 246 3.26 -26.06 -1.79
N ASN A 247 3.40 -27.38 -1.89
CA ASN A 247 2.79 -28.35 -0.95
C ASN A 247 1.26 -28.21 -0.80
N GLY A 248 0.55 -27.88 -1.88
CA GLY A 248 -0.91 -27.70 -1.87
C GLY A 248 -1.37 -26.33 -1.37
N GLY A 249 -0.45 -25.36 -1.26
CA GLY A 249 -0.83 -23.96 -1.03
C GLY A 249 -1.52 -23.32 -2.24
N PRO A 250 -2.30 -22.25 -2.04
CA PRO A 250 -2.99 -21.56 -3.12
C PRO A 250 -1.99 -20.83 -4.03
N SER A 251 -2.40 -20.53 -5.27
CA SER A 251 -1.61 -19.69 -6.16
C SER A 251 -1.53 -18.24 -5.65
N GLY A 252 -0.47 -17.55 -6.07
CA GLY A 252 -0.36 -16.10 -5.96
C GLY A 252 -1.32 -15.37 -6.90
N ASP A 253 -1.24 -14.05 -6.90
CA ASP A 253 -2.09 -13.17 -7.71
C ASP A 253 -1.29 -12.53 -8.84
N LEU A 254 -1.97 -12.19 -9.94
CA LEU A 254 -1.38 -11.38 -11.00
C LEU A 254 -1.69 -9.91 -10.72
N ILE A 255 -0.64 -9.11 -10.50
CA ILE A 255 -0.73 -7.69 -10.23
C ILE A 255 -0.34 -6.93 -11.49
N ILE A 256 -1.32 -6.29 -12.11
CA ILE A 256 -1.16 -5.52 -13.33
C ILE A 256 -1.05 -4.05 -12.97
N GLN A 257 0.13 -3.47 -13.16
CA GLN A 257 0.35 -2.04 -13.01
C GLN A 257 0.07 -1.33 -14.35
N VAL A 258 -0.86 -0.40 -14.35
CA VAL A 258 -1.20 0.37 -15.54
C VAL A 258 -0.34 1.62 -15.63
N ALA A 259 0.29 1.82 -16.78
CA ALA A 259 0.99 3.04 -17.15
C ALA A 259 0.23 3.72 -18.31
N ILE A 260 -0.04 5.02 -18.19
CA ILE A 260 -0.77 5.78 -19.21
C ILE A 260 0.24 6.60 -20.02
N ARG A 261 0.19 6.51 -21.36
CA ARG A 261 0.98 7.39 -22.21
C ARG A 261 0.54 8.83 -22.06
N ARG A 262 1.51 9.75 -22.06
CA ARG A 262 1.23 11.18 -22.06
C ARG A 262 0.52 11.55 -23.37
N HIS A 263 -0.52 12.37 -23.26
CA HIS A 263 -1.23 12.91 -24.41
C HIS A 263 -0.62 14.26 -24.81
N GLU A 264 -0.68 14.61 -26.10
CA GLU A 264 -0.11 15.87 -26.61
C GLU A 264 -0.88 17.10 -26.12
N PHE A 265 -2.21 16.99 -26.06
CA PHE A 265 -3.09 18.12 -25.71
C PHE A 265 -3.63 18.10 -24.28
N PHE A 266 -3.66 16.94 -23.62
CA PHE A 266 -4.37 16.79 -22.35
C PHE A 266 -3.42 16.41 -21.22
N VAL A 267 -3.51 17.15 -20.13
CA VAL A 267 -2.86 16.80 -18.87
C VAL A 267 -3.93 16.44 -17.86
N ARG A 268 -3.87 15.21 -17.33
CA ARG A 268 -4.82 14.76 -16.30
C ARG A 268 -4.38 15.24 -14.93
N ASP A 269 -5.30 15.86 -14.20
CA ASP A 269 -5.18 16.15 -12.77
C ASP A 269 -6.39 15.56 -12.02
N GLY A 270 -6.16 14.43 -11.36
CA GLY A 270 -7.21 13.64 -10.70
C GLY A 270 -8.30 13.20 -11.69
N PHE A 271 -9.48 13.82 -11.59
CA PHE A 271 -10.61 13.57 -12.49
C PHE A 271 -10.79 14.66 -13.56
N ASN A 272 -10.10 15.79 -13.42
CA ASN A 272 -10.17 16.90 -14.34
C ASN A 272 -9.08 16.77 -15.41
N LEU A 273 -9.34 17.38 -16.56
CA LEU A 273 -8.37 17.46 -17.64
C LEU A 273 -8.02 18.91 -17.88
N HIS A 274 -6.73 19.17 -18.09
CA HIS A 274 -6.22 20.47 -18.49
C HIS A 274 -5.90 20.46 -19.98
N LEU A 275 -6.37 21.48 -20.67
CA LEU A 275 -6.08 21.77 -22.07
C LEU A 275 -5.58 23.20 -22.17
N ASP A 276 -4.39 23.39 -22.71
CA ASP A 276 -3.88 24.71 -23.05
C ASP A 276 -4.32 25.05 -24.47
N LEU A 277 -5.24 26.02 -24.59
CA LEU A 277 -5.80 26.45 -25.88
C LEU A 277 -5.10 27.73 -26.35
N PRO A 278 -4.25 27.65 -27.39
CA PRO A 278 -3.71 28.85 -28.01
C PRO A 278 -4.81 29.58 -28.78
N ILE A 279 -4.96 30.89 -28.54
CA ILE A 279 -5.88 31.75 -29.28
C ILE A 279 -5.17 32.98 -29.84
N THR A 280 -5.71 33.54 -30.90
CA THR A 280 -5.15 34.77 -31.50
C THR A 280 -5.56 36.01 -30.69
N PHE A 281 -4.76 37.08 -30.80
CA PHE A 281 -5.06 38.37 -30.18
C PHE A 281 -6.45 38.90 -30.55
N ALA A 282 -6.84 38.79 -31.83
CA ALA A 282 -8.16 39.22 -32.29
C ALA A 282 -9.30 38.42 -31.66
N GLN A 283 -9.15 37.10 -31.52
CA GLN A 283 -10.14 36.24 -30.86
C GLN A 283 -10.28 36.55 -29.37
N ALA A 284 -9.17 36.86 -28.68
CA ALA A 284 -9.19 37.26 -27.28
C ALA A 284 -9.91 38.60 -27.07
N ALA A 285 -9.67 39.57 -27.96
CA ALA A 285 -10.23 40.91 -27.88
C ALA A 285 -11.72 40.95 -28.25
N LEU A 286 -12.09 40.34 -29.38
CA LEU A 286 -13.44 40.41 -29.96
C LEU A 286 -14.39 39.31 -29.44
N GLY A 287 -13.85 38.29 -28.76
CA GLY A 287 -14.57 37.06 -28.49
C GLY A 287 -14.69 36.16 -29.73
N ALA A 288 -14.78 34.86 -29.51
CA ALA A 288 -14.87 33.88 -30.59
C ALA A 288 -15.55 32.60 -30.12
N LYS A 289 -16.18 31.88 -31.06
CA LYS A 289 -16.58 30.49 -30.86
C LYS A 289 -15.52 29.59 -31.48
N ILE A 290 -14.86 28.78 -30.66
CA ILE A 290 -13.76 27.91 -31.08
C ILE A 290 -14.15 26.46 -30.80
N THR A 291 -13.83 25.57 -31.75
CA THR A 291 -13.97 24.13 -31.56
C THR A 291 -12.75 23.60 -30.81
N ILE A 292 -12.96 23.00 -29.65
CA ILE A 292 -11.92 22.41 -28.80
C ILE A 292 -11.94 20.88 -28.89
N PRO A 293 -10.76 20.23 -28.82
CA PRO A 293 -10.70 18.79 -28.64
C PRO A 293 -11.22 18.43 -27.25
N THR A 294 -12.00 17.37 -27.16
CA THR A 294 -12.46 16.74 -25.92
C THR A 294 -12.13 15.25 -25.98
N PRO A 295 -12.09 14.54 -24.84
CA PRO A 295 -11.90 13.09 -24.85
C PRO A 295 -12.91 12.34 -25.72
N ASP A 296 -14.15 12.86 -25.83
CA ASP A 296 -15.25 12.25 -26.57
C ASP A 296 -15.32 12.67 -28.06
N GLY A 297 -14.38 13.48 -28.56
CA GLY A 297 -14.43 14.07 -29.90
C GLY A 297 -14.23 15.59 -29.87
N SER A 298 -15.08 16.35 -30.55
CA SER A 298 -15.02 17.82 -30.55
C SER A 298 -16.10 18.44 -29.66
N GLY A 299 -15.81 19.60 -29.06
CA GLY A 299 -16.76 20.44 -28.34
C GLY A 299 -16.64 21.89 -28.76
N GLU A 300 -17.69 22.68 -28.55
CA GLU A 300 -17.64 24.13 -28.81
C GLU A 300 -17.41 24.89 -27.50
N LEU A 301 -16.49 25.85 -27.53
CA LEU A 301 -16.23 26.78 -26.43
C LEU A 301 -16.47 28.21 -26.92
N THR A 302 -17.33 28.94 -26.21
CA THR A 302 -17.55 30.37 -26.46
C THR A 302 -16.63 31.18 -25.55
N ILE A 303 -15.71 31.91 -26.16
CA ILE A 303 -14.79 32.81 -25.47
C ILE A 303 -15.40 34.21 -25.47
N PRO A 304 -15.63 34.81 -24.28
CA PRO A 304 -16.15 36.17 -24.18
C PRO A 304 -15.11 37.20 -24.65
N GLU A 305 -15.59 38.37 -25.05
CA GLU A 305 -14.74 39.51 -25.38
C GLU A 305 -13.88 39.96 -24.19
N GLY A 306 -12.68 40.46 -24.47
CA GLY A 306 -11.74 40.90 -23.44
C GLY A 306 -11.11 39.78 -22.59
N THR A 307 -11.18 38.53 -23.04
CA THR A 307 -10.57 37.38 -22.35
C THR A 307 -9.06 37.57 -22.20
N GLN A 308 -8.58 37.44 -20.96
CA GLN A 308 -7.16 37.62 -20.63
C GLN A 308 -6.40 36.31 -20.80
N SER A 309 -5.12 36.38 -21.19
CA SER A 309 -4.26 35.19 -21.18
C SER A 309 -4.16 34.60 -19.76
N GLY A 310 -4.23 33.28 -19.66
CA GLY A 310 -4.24 32.52 -18.41
C GLY A 310 -5.63 32.34 -17.77
N THR A 311 -6.70 32.88 -18.35
CA THR A 311 -8.06 32.57 -17.87
C THR A 311 -8.41 31.12 -18.16
N THR A 312 -8.99 30.43 -17.18
CA THR A 312 -9.43 29.04 -17.32
C THR A 312 -10.95 28.97 -17.43
N PHE A 313 -11.44 28.29 -18.47
CA PHE A 313 -12.85 27.97 -18.66
C PHE A 313 -13.11 26.51 -18.28
N SER A 314 -14.17 26.25 -17.50
CA SER A 314 -14.58 24.88 -17.16
C SER A 314 -15.69 24.40 -18.09
N VAL A 315 -15.42 23.33 -18.83
CA VAL A 315 -16.43 22.59 -19.60
C VAL A 315 -16.87 21.40 -18.78
N ARG A 316 -18.09 21.50 -18.23
CA ARG A 316 -18.63 20.53 -17.27
C ARG A 316 -18.82 19.15 -17.89
N GLY A 317 -18.43 18.11 -17.15
CA GLY A 317 -18.67 16.71 -17.52
C GLY A 317 -17.85 16.17 -18.70
N LYS A 318 -16.82 16.91 -19.12
CA LYS A 318 -15.91 16.54 -20.22
C LYS A 318 -14.52 16.07 -19.76
N GLY A 319 -14.36 15.75 -18.49
CA GLY A 319 -13.16 15.16 -17.90
C GLY A 319 -13.21 13.62 -17.82
N VAL A 320 -12.41 13.08 -16.90
CA VAL A 320 -12.24 11.63 -16.72
C VAL A 320 -13.41 11.04 -15.91
N PRO A 321 -13.98 9.88 -16.29
CA PRO A 321 -14.99 9.20 -15.48
C PRO A 321 -14.40 8.69 -14.16
N ARG A 322 -15.24 8.62 -13.12
CA ARG A 322 -14.83 8.03 -11.85
C ARG A 322 -14.86 6.51 -11.95
N VAL A 323 -13.76 5.85 -11.57
CA VAL A 323 -13.69 4.38 -11.51
C VAL A 323 -14.78 3.87 -10.57
N ASN A 324 -15.65 2.99 -11.05
CA ASN A 324 -16.76 2.39 -10.31
C ASN A 324 -17.73 3.41 -9.65
N GLY A 325 -17.77 4.65 -10.15
CA GLY A 325 -18.62 5.72 -9.62
C GLY A 325 -19.54 6.31 -10.68
N ARG A 326 -20.38 7.27 -10.26
CA ARG A 326 -21.24 8.04 -11.18
C ARG A 326 -20.64 9.42 -11.40
N GLY A 327 -20.66 9.88 -12.65
CA GLY A 327 -20.18 11.21 -13.06
C GLY A 327 -18.78 11.22 -13.64
N ARG A 328 -18.42 12.37 -14.20
CA ARG A 328 -17.12 12.67 -14.80
C ARG A 328 -16.59 13.96 -14.18
N GLY A 329 -15.27 14.15 -14.21
CA GLY A 329 -14.69 15.46 -13.94
C GLY A 329 -14.95 16.44 -15.09
N ASP A 330 -14.29 17.58 -15.01
CA ASP A 330 -14.45 18.69 -15.95
C ASP A 330 -13.20 18.84 -16.83
N LEU A 331 -13.39 19.46 -18.01
CA LEU A 331 -12.28 19.88 -18.86
C LEU A 331 -12.01 21.37 -18.59
N LEU A 332 -10.84 21.65 -18.01
CA LEU A 332 -10.32 22.97 -17.69
C LEU A 332 -9.48 23.46 -18.87
N VAL A 333 -10.02 24.41 -19.62
CA VAL A 333 -9.37 24.99 -20.79
C VAL A 333 -8.70 26.29 -20.37
N THR A 334 -7.38 26.31 -20.31
CA THR A 334 -6.60 27.51 -20.04
C THR A 334 -6.26 28.19 -21.36
N VAL A 335 -6.67 29.44 -21.49
CA VAL A 335 -6.45 30.21 -22.71
C VAL A 335 -5.06 30.83 -22.69
N SER A 336 -4.29 30.64 -23.76
CA SER A 336 -2.99 31.28 -23.97
C SER A 336 -3.04 32.15 -25.22
N VAL A 337 -2.85 33.46 -25.08
CA VAL A 337 -2.84 34.36 -26.24
C VAL A 337 -1.51 34.28 -26.95
N GLU A 338 -1.52 33.81 -28.19
CA GLU A 338 -0.32 33.74 -29.03
C GLU A 338 -0.08 35.08 -29.73
N THR A 339 1.11 35.65 -29.52
CA THR A 339 1.52 36.89 -30.19
C THR A 339 2.16 36.54 -31.54
N PRO A 340 1.64 37.04 -32.67
CA PRO A 340 2.14 36.69 -33.99
C PRO A 340 3.57 37.19 -34.22
N LYS A 341 4.41 36.35 -34.84
CA LYS A 341 5.78 36.69 -35.26
C LYS A 341 5.83 36.92 -36.77
N GLY A 342 6.78 37.74 -37.23
CA GLY A 342 7.00 37.94 -38.68
C GLY A 342 5.94 38.83 -39.37
N LEU A 343 5.46 39.87 -38.69
CA LEU A 343 4.43 40.76 -39.22
C LEU A 343 4.90 41.58 -40.44
N SER A 344 4.03 41.66 -41.45
CA SER A 344 4.19 42.54 -42.62
C SER A 344 4.04 44.03 -42.26
N LYS A 345 4.52 44.94 -43.12
CA LYS A 345 4.42 46.40 -42.89
C LYS A 345 2.98 46.85 -42.59
N LYS A 346 2.02 46.40 -43.42
CA LYS A 346 0.58 46.72 -43.25
C LYS A 346 0.03 46.24 -41.90
N GLN A 347 0.43 45.05 -41.44
CA GLN A 347 -0.03 44.52 -40.15
C GLN A 347 0.54 45.31 -38.96
N LYS A 348 1.78 45.81 -39.07
CA LYS A 348 2.37 46.67 -38.05
C LYS A 348 1.67 48.03 -37.97
N GLU A 349 1.41 48.65 -39.13
CA GLU A 349 0.66 49.91 -39.21
C GLU A 349 -0.72 49.79 -38.54
N LEU A 350 -1.46 48.71 -38.81
CA LEU A 350 -2.76 48.46 -38.17
C LEU A 350 -2.67 48.29 -36.64
N LEU A 351 -1.60 47.66 -36.14
CA LEU A 351 -1.39 47.51 -34.70
C LEU A 351 -1.00 48.84 -34.05
N GLU A 352 -0.23 49.68 -34.73
CA GLU A 352 0.12 51.02 -34.24
C GLU A 352 -1.09 51.95 -34.20
N GLU A 353 -1.97 51.89 -35.21
CA GLU A 353 -3.24 52.61 -35.20
C GLU A 353 -4.16 52.12 -34.09
N PHE A 354 -4.23 50.80 -33.90
CA PHE A 354 -4.97 50.21 -32.78
C PHE A 354 -4.41 50.69 -31.43
N ASP A 355 -3.10 50.62 -31.21
CA ASP A 355 -2.47 51.05 -29.96
C ASP A 355 -2.75 52.52 -29.63
N LYS A 356 -2.72 53.41 -30.64
CA LYS A 356 -3.09 54.83 -30.46
C LYS A 356 -4.56 55.05 -30.09
N SER A 357 -5.45 54.13 -30.46
CA SER A 357 -6.88 54.22 -30.16
C SER A 357 -7.23 53.73 -28.75
N VAL A 358 -6.34 52.94 -28.14
CA VAL A 358 -6.56 52.33 -26.84
C VAL A 358 -6.08 53.26 -25.73
N ASN A 359 -6.93 53.48 -24.72
CA ASN A 359 -6.64 54.36 -23.58
C ASN A 359 -6.29 53.57 -22.30
N ASP A 360 -5.76 54.26 -21.28
CA ASP A 360 -5.42 53.70 -19.96
C ASP A 360 -6.54 52.89 -19.29
N LYS A 361 -7.81 53.16 -19.62
CA LYS A 361 -8.96 52.41 -19.10
C LYS A 361 -8.98 50.95 -19.57
N ASN A 362 -8.39 50.67 -20.73
CA ASN A 362 -8.39 49.34 -21.34
C ASN A 362 -7.19 48.50 -20.86
N HIS A 363 -6.17 49.13 -20.28
CA HIS A 363 -4.94 48.50 -19.79
C HIS A 363 -4.76 48.67 -18.27
N SER A 364 -5.78 48.30 -17.50
CA SER A 364 -5.82 48.46 -16.04
C SER A 364 -4.62 47.82 -15.31
N LYS A 365 -4.16 46.65 -15.75
CA LYS A 365 -2.99 45.97 -15.17
C LYS A 365 -1.67 46.71 -15.42
N LEU A 366 -1.49 47.28 -16.62
CA LEU A 366 -0.27 48.04 -16.95
C LEU A 366 -0.21 49.32 -16.10
N LYS A 367 -1.32 50.04 -16.00
CA LYS A 367 -1.40 51.23 -15.12
C LYS A 367 -1.08 50.88 -13.67
N ALA A 368 -1.71 49.84 -13.12
CA ALA A 368 -1.46 49.39 -11.75
C ALA A 368 0.00 48.96 -11.50
N PHE A 369 0.69 48.43 -12.51
CA PHE A 369 2.11 48.08 -12.42
C PHE A 369 3.01 49.33 -12.40
N PHE A 370 2.79 50.28 -13.31
CA PHE A 370 3.56 51.53 -13.35
C PHE A 370 3.29 52.44 -12.14
N ASP A 371 2.08 52.44 -11.60
CA ASP A 371 1.74 53.19 -10.38
C ASP A 371 2.45 52.59 -9.14
N LYS A 372 2.66 51.27 -9.11
CA LYS A 372 3.44 50.61 -8.05
C LYS A 372 4.94 50.86 -8.14
N LEU A 373 5.48 51.08 -9.34
CA LEU A 373 6.90 51.41 -9.55
C LEU A 373 7.24 52.86 -9.19
N LYS A 374 6.23 53.74 -9.16
CA LYS A 374 6.38 55.17 -8.79
C LYS A 374 6.20 55.43 -7.29
N LYS A 375 5.70 54.46 -6.54
CA LYS A 375 5.73 54.43 -5.08
C LYS A 375 7.00 53.75 -4.60
#